data_AF-A0A345E4Q6-F1
#
_entry.id   AF-A0A345E4Q6-F1
#
_cell.length_a   1.000
_cell.length_b   1.000
_cell.length_c   1.000
_cell.angle_alpha   90.00
_cell.angle_beta   90.00
_cell.angle_gamma   90.00
#
_symmetry.space_group_name_H-M   'P 1'
#
loop_
_entity.id
_entity.type
_entity.pdbx_description
1 polymer ?
#
loop_
_entity_poly.entity_id
_entity_poly.type
_entity_poly.pdbx_seq_one_letter_code
_entity_poly.pdbx_strand_id
1 'polypeptide(L)'
;MDAARIAIVVLVLTFVATPALAHVPAFPGDNTDPDRALAVPDATKSWSFYDRLERGQVKYYRLTLRDGQRLRFGTFTPSSGEFTPSVVLMSESLNRTDRVPSGVSIPEGMGAVVFEGDRPDTATYEPFTPSANYHTISVERTVEEGGVYLLAVYAPRNASGPVGVTIGYEEEFSPAEYLTVPFDLVRVHLWEGQHPLVVAGPWLVTLVGGAVLLRARRHDGWTRPVIRYGLIGAGTLVLGTGVSTLVQMGIALSSIGPTAGMLVTAVFIAVPAVCGGWVLRFTLRDDFVLGFRTRIGLAVAGAATLVTWAGFIVGPAVLLLAALVPTRWIEPSRDPER
;
A
#
# COMPACT_ATOMS: atom_id res chain seq x y z
N MET A 1 33.30 7.13 5.78
CA MET A 1 32.26 6.08 5.68
C MET A 1 32.82 5.02 4.74
N ASP A 2 32.87 3.75 5.16
CA ASP A 2 33.39 2.69 4.28
C ASP A 2 32.53 2.53 3.02
N ALA A 3 33.15 2.13 1.91
CA ALA A 3 32.50 1.96 0.62
C ALA A 3 31.24 1.08 0.68
N ALA A 4 31.25 0.05 1.55
CA ALA A 4 30.08 -0.81 1.80
C ALA A 4 28.89 -0.05 2.41
N ARG A 5 29.14 0.93 3.30
CA ARG A 5 28.09 1.75 3.90
C ARG A 5 27.54 2.77 2.90
N ILE A 6 28.40 3.32 2.04
CA ILE A 6 27.98 4.21 0.95
C ILE A 6 27.14 3.42 -0.05
N ALA A 7 27.55 2.20 -0.42
CA ALA A 7 26.81 1.33 -1.33
C ALA A 7 25.43 0.93 -0.76
N ILE A 8 25.33 0.60 0.52
CA ILE A 8 24.04 0.33 1.18
C ILE A 8 23.17 1.58 1.22
N VAL A 9 23.73 2.73 1.55
CA VAL A 9 22.98 4.00 1.58
C VAL A 9 22.50 4.39 0.17
N VAL A 10 23.34 4.26 -0.85
CA VAL A 10 22.97 4.51 -2.25
C VAL A 10 21.93 3.50 -2.72
N LEU A 11 22.07 2.21 -2.39
CA LEU A 11 21.09 1.18 -2.72
C LEU A 11 19.73 1.48 -2.07
N VAL A 12 19.73 1.81 -0.76
CA VAL A 12 18.53 2.22 -0.04
C VAL A 12 17.94 3.49 -0.65
N LEU A 13 18.74 4.50 -1.02
CA LEU A 13 18.27 5.73 -1.66
C LEU A 13 17.69 5.48 -3.07
N THR A 14 18.28 4.58 -3.85
CA THR A 14 17.77 4.19 -5.17
C THR A 14 16.46 3.41 -5.07
N PHE A 15 16.29 2.58 -4.03
CA PHE A 15 15.01 1.90 -3.76
C PHE A 15 13.96 2.78 -3.07
N VAL A 16 14.40 3.81 -2.35
CA VAL A 16 13.56 4.88 -1.78
C VAL A 16 12.94 5.75 -2.88
N ALA A 17 13.53 5.80 -4.08
CA ALA A 17 12.97 6.46 -5.25
C ALA A 17 11.94 5.61 -6.02
N THR A 18 11.76 4.33 -5.66
CA THR A 18 10.81 3.39 -6.29
C THR A 18 9.31 3.54 -5.92
N PRO A 19 8.86 4.29 -4.89
CA PRO A 19 7.42 4.52 -4.65
C PRO A 19 6.70 5.19 -5.83
N ALA A 20 7.45 5.79 -6.75
CA ALA A 20 6.96 6.32 -8.02
C ALA A 20 6.57 5.24 -9.04
N LEU A 21 6.32 3.99 -8.61
CA LEU A 21 5.86 2.87 -9.45
C LEU A 21 4.60 2.17 -8.90
N ALA A 22 3.89 2.80 -7.96
CA ALA A 22 2.75 2.18 -7.28
C ALA A 22 1.44 2.89 -7.64
N HIS A 23 0.37 2.12 -7.77
CA HIS A 23 -0.99 2.64 -7.84
C HIS A 23 -1.40 3.24 -6.49
N VAL A 24 -2.11 4.39 -6.50
CA VAL A 24 -2.75 4.93 -5.30
C VAL A 24 -3.97 4.06 -4.95
N PRO A 25 -3.99 3.39 -3.77
CA PRO A 25 -5.13 2.61 -3.34
C PRO A 25 -6.34 3.50 -3.05
N ALA A 26 -7.51 3.10 -3.53
CA ALA A 26 -8.76 3.74 -3.22
C ALA A 26 -9.87 2.70 -3.01
N PHE A 27 -10.84 3.05 -2.19
CA PHE A 27 -11.93 2.15 -1.79
C PHE A 27 -13.25 2.86 -2.03
N PRO A 28 -13.87 2.63 -3.19
CA PRO A 28 -15.13 3.26 -3.55
C PRO A 28 -16.23 2.96 -2.52
N GLY A 29 -17.15 3.91 -2.38
CA GLY A 29 -18.42 3.69 -1.70
C GLY A 29 -19.44 3.07 -2.65
N ASP A 30 -20.63 3.66 -2.70
CA ASP A 30 -21.67 3.27 -3.64
C ASP A 30 -21.51 4.02 -4.98
N ASN A 31 -21.36 3.26 -6.05
CA ASN A 31 -21.13 3.68 -7.44
C ASN A 31 -21.87 2.75 -8.41
N THR A 32 -23.06 2.27 -8.03
CA THR A 32 -23.81 1.26 -8.81
C THR A 32 -24.74 1.84 -9.88
N ASP A 33 -24.72 3.15 -10.07
CA ASP A 33 -25.57 3.87 -11.01
C ASP A 33 -24.71 4.85 -11.83
N PRO A 34 -24.94 5.01 -13.15
CA PRO A 34 -24.17 5.93 -13.98
C PRO A 34 -24.17 7.39 -13.48
N ASP A 35 -25.28 7.86 -12.92
CA ASP A 35 -25.40 9.23 -12.38
C ASP A 35 -24.63 9.37 -11.07
N ARG A 36 -24.43 8.25 -10.36
CA ARG A 36 -23.64 8.15 -9.13
C ARG A 36 -22.27 7.49 -9.36
N ALA A 37 -21.79 7.48 -10.60
CA ALA A 37 -20.48 6.95 -10.95
C ALA A 37 -19.38 7.62 -10.11
N LEU A 38 -18.38 6.83 -9.70
CA LEU A 38 -17.24 7.36 -8.96
C LEU A 38 -16.47 8.34 -9.85
N ALA A 39 -16.51 9.62 -9.51
CA ALA A 39 -15.68 10.63 -10.17
C ALA A 39 -14.21 10.40 -9.81
N VAL A 40 -13.41 10.02 -10.80
CA VAL A 40 -11.96 9.85 -10.63
C VAL A 40 -11.30 11.24 -10.69
N PRO A 41 -10.69 11.73 -9.59
CA PRO A 41 -10.24 13.13 -9.51
C PRO A 41 -9.20 13.55 -10.55
N ASP A 42 -8.35 12.60 -10.96
CA ASP A 42 -7.37 12.75 -12.03
C ASP A 42 -7.25 11.40 -12.75
N ALA A 43 -7.63 11.36 -14.02
CA ALA A 43 -7.67 10.14 -14.83
C ALA A 43 -6.29 9.73 -15.40
N THR A 44 -5.29 10.63 -15.39
CA THR A 44 -3.92 10.27 -15.81
C THR A 44 -3.13 9.70 -14.64
N LYS A 45 -3.41 10.15 -13.42
CA LYS A 45 -2.87 9.55 -12.20
C LYS A 45 -3.22 8.07 -12.06
N SER A 46 -2.25 7.28 -11.62
CA SER A 46 -2.32 5.83 -11.47
C SER A 46 -3.07 5.44 -10.19
N TRP A 47 -4.33 5.03 -10.35
CA TRP A 47 -5.22 4.58 -9.27
C TRP A 47 -5.43 3.06 -9.31
N SER A 48 -5.65 2.47 -8.13
CA SER A 48 -6.19 1.11 -7.98
C SER A 48 -7.37 1.15 -7.02
N PHE A 49 -8.57 0.94 -7.56
CA PHE A 49 -9.82 0.90 -6.81
C PHE A 49 -10.14 -0.54 -6.41
N TYR A 50 -10.31 -0.78 -5.12
CA TYR A 50 -10.65 -2.09 -4.56
C TYR A 50 -12.15 -2.14 -4.27
N ASP A 51 -12.90 -2.83 -5.13
CA ASP A 51 -14.36 -2.90 -5.10
C ASP A 51 -14.85 -4.36 -5.04
N ARG A 52 -16.16 -4.55 -4.92
CA ARG A 52 -16.81 -5.86 -4.98
C ARG A 52 -18.02 -5.78 -5.88
N LEU A 53 -18.18 -6.79 -6.73
CA LEU A 53 -19.39 -7.00 -7.51
C LEU A 53 -20.25 -8.05 -6.82
N GLU A 54 -21.45 -7.64 -6.41
CA GLU A 54 -22.54 -8.56 -6.10
C GLU A 54 -23.18 -9.09 -7.39
N ARG A 55 -23.99 -10.13 -7.30
CA ARG A 55 -24.62 -10.76 -8.47
C ARG A 55 -25.49 -9.75 -9.24
N GLY A 56 -25.13 -9.51 -10.50
CA GLY A 56 -25.87 -8.64 -11.40
C GLY A 56 -25.64 -7.15 -11.15
N GLN A 57 -24.74 -6.83 -10.20
CA GLN A 57 -24.33 -5.47 -9.91
C GLN A 57 -23.36 -4.98 -11.00
N VAL A 58 -23.41 -3.68 -11.25
CA VAL A 58 -22.48 -2.95 -12.12
C VAL A 58 -21.86 -1.83 -11.30
N LYS A 59 -20.59 -1.54 -11.56
CA LYS A 59 -19.83 -0.50 -10.86
C LYS A 59 -19.34 0.54 -11.86
N TYR A 60 -19.67 1.80 -11.64
CA TYR A 60 -19.44 2.88 -12.60
C TYR A 60 -18.31 3.81 -12.13
N TYR A 61 -17.41 4.14 -13.06
CA TYR A 61 -16.31 5.09 -12.86
C TYR A 61 -16.36 6.15 -13.94
N ARG A 62 -16.28 7.42 -13.54
CA ARG A 62 -16.33 8.59 -14.42
C ARG A 62 -14.96 9.21 -14.54
N LEU A 63 -14.51 9.35 -15.78
CA LEU A 63 -13.21 9.90 -16.16
C LEU A 63 -13.44 11.13 -17.03
N THR A 64 -12.61 12.14 -16.83
CA THR A 64 -12.54 13.30 -17.72
C THR A 64 -11.14 13.35 -18.30
N LEU A 65 -11.04 13.22 -19.63
CA LEU A 65 -9.77 13.21 -20.36
C LEU A 65 -9.76 14.33 -21.39
N ARG A 66 -8.57 14.85 -21.69
CA ARG A 66 -8.31 15.84 -22.75
C ARG A 66 -7.79 15.15 -24.01
N ASP A 67 -7.92 15.83 -25.14
CA ASP A 67 -7.35 15.42 -26.42
C ASP A 67 -5.86 15.06 -26.26
N GLY A 68 -5.47 13.90 -26.80
CA GLY A 68 -4.10 13.39 -26.74
C GLY A 68 -3.69 12.72 -25.42
N GLN A 69 -4.52 12.73 -24.37
CA GLN A 69 -4.24 11.94 -23.16
C GLN A 69 -4.48 10.45 -23.40
N ARG A 70 -3.84 9.60 -22.60
CA ARG A 70 -4.03 8.13 -22.66
C ARG A 70 -5.17 7.72 -21.74
N LEU A 71 -6.21 7.10 -22.31
CA LEU A 71 -7.16 6.30 -21.55
C LEU A 71 -6.49 4.95 -21.24
N ARG A 72 -6.06 4.77 -19.99
CA ARG A 72 -5.53 3.50 -19.48
C ARG A 72 -6.42 2.99 -18.37
N PHE A 73 -6.93 1.77 -18.51
CA PHE A 73 -7.68 1.10 -17.46
C PHE A 73 -7.51 -0.42 -17.52
N GLY A 74 -7.81 -1.07 -16.41
CA GLY A 74 -7.79 -2.51 -16.33
C GLY A 74 -8.64 -3.02 -15.18
N THR A 75 -8.84 -4.34 -15.16
CA THR A 75 -9.48 -5.04 -14.06
C THR A 75 -8.62 -6.22 -13.64
N PHE A 76 -8.66 -6.56 -12.36
CA PHE A 76 -7.99 -7.73 -11.82
C PHE A 76 -8.76 -8.36 -10.66
N THR A 77 -8.42 -9.59 -10.32
CA THR A 77 -9.03 -10.34 -9.21
C THR A 77 -7.94 -10.98 -8.35
N PRO A 78 -8.14 -11.11 -7.02
CA PRO A 78 -7.13 -11.63 -6.09
C PRO A 78 -7.08 -13.16 -6.05
N SER A 79 -8.07 -13.84 -6.64
CA SER A 79 -8.19 -15.30 -6.61
C SER A 79 -8.36 -15.86 -8.02
N SER A 80 -7.84 -17.07 -8.23
CA SER A 80 -8.20 -17.87 -9.39
C SER A 80 -9.69 -18.25 -9.34
N GLY A 81 -10.28 -18.55 -10.50
CA GLY A 81 -11.67 -19.00 -10.60
C GLY A 81 -12.42 -18.40 -11.79
N GLU A 82 -13.72 -18.66 -11.85
CA GLU A 82 -14.58 -18.25 -12.99
C GLU A 82 -14.99 -16.76 -12.96
N PHE A 83 -14.75 -16.05 -11.85
CA PHE A 83 -15.17 -14.65 -11.67
C PHE A 83 -14.32 -13.69 -12.50
N THR A 84 -14.62 -13.56 -13.80
CA THR A 84 -13.81 -12.78 -14.77
C THR A 84 -14.51 -11.47 -15.14
N PRO A 85 -14.26 -10.37 -14.40
CA PRO A 85 -14.94 -9.09 -14.62
C PRO A 85 -14.60 -8.49 -15.99
N SER A 86 -15.62 -7.93 -16.61
CA SER A 86 -15.59 -7.27 -17.91
C SER A 86 -15.90 -5.78 -17.76
N VAL A 87 -15.60 -4.98 -18.79
CA VAL A 87 -15.81 -3.52 -18.76
C VAL A 87 -16.56 -3.07 -20.00
N VAL A 88 -17.55 -2.20 -19.82
CA VAL A 88 -18.13 -1.41 -20.91
C VAL A 88 -17.58 0.01 -20.81
N LEU A 89 -16.91 0.46 -21.87
CA LEU A 89 -16.48 1.84 -22.03
C LEU A 89 -17.58 2.63 -22.74
N MET A 90 -17.97 3.78 -22.20
CA MET A 90 -18.98 4.66 -22.77
C MET A 90 -18.46 6.08 -22.90
N SER A 91 -18.81 6.77 -23.97
CA SER A 91 -18.49 8.19 -24.19
C SER A 91 -19.32 8.72 -25.36
N GLU A 92 -19.57 10.02 -25.38
CA GLU A 92 -20.17 10.73 -26.52
C GLU A 92 -19.27 10.70 -27.77
N SER A 93 -17.95 10.56 -27.58
CA SER A 93 -16.98 10.41 -28.67
C SER A 93 -17.02 9.04 -29.36
N LEU A 94 -17.79 8.07 -28.83
CA LEU A 94 -17.92 6.75 -29.41
C LEU A 94 -19.08 6.71 -30.41
N ASN A 95 -18.75 6.59 -31.69
CA ASN A 95 -19.74 6.50 -32.78
C ASN A 95 -20.40 5.11 -32.93
N ARG A 96 -20.10 4.18 -32.03
CA ARG A 96 -20.59 2.79 -32.06
C ARG A 96 -21.12 2.41 -30.69
N THR A 97 -22.20 1.64 -30.70
CA THR A 97 -22.76 1.01 -29.50
C THR A 97 -22.81 -0.50 -29.70
N ASP A 98 -21.91 -1.20 -29.02
CA ASP A 98 -21.91 -2.66 -28.93
C ASP A 98 -23.13 -3.16 -28.16
N ARG A 99 -23.45 -4.46 -28.31
CA ARG A 99 -24.48 -5.10 -27.49
C ARG A 99 -23.99 -5.21 -26.05
N VAL A 100 -24.51 -4.35 -25.17
CA VAL A 100 -24.19 -4.37 -23.74
C VAL A 100 -24.95 -5.47 -22.99
N PRO A 101 -24.37 -6.04 -21.92
CA PRO A 101 -25.03 -7.02 -21.07
C PRO A 101 -26.25 -6.44 -20.34
N SER A 102 -27.19 -7.31 -19.96
CA SER A 102 -28.34 -6.93 -19.13
C SER A 102 -27.87 -6.38 -17.78
N GLY A 103 -28.37 -5.20 -17.40
CA GLY A 103 -28.02 -4.53 -16.15
C GLY A 103 -27.04 -3.36 -16.31
N VAL A 104 -26.38 -3.24 -17.47
CA VAL A 104 -25.56 -2.07 -17.79
C VAL A 104 -26.44 -1.01 -18.46
N SER A 105 -26.65 0.10 -17.76
CA SER A 105 -27.28 1.31 -18.30
C SER A 105 -26.26 2.16 -19.05
N ILE A 106 -26.62 2.59 -20.28
CA ILE A 106 -25.85 3.54 -21.08
C ILE A 106 -26.55 4.91 -20.97
N PRO A 107 -25.86 5.97 -20.51
CA PRO A 107 -26.41 7.32 -20.51
C PRO A 107 -26.80 7.80 -21.91
N GLU A 108 -27.78 8.71 -21.97
CA GLU A 108 -28.24 9.30 -23.23
C GLU A 108 -27.08 10.00 -23.97
N GLY A 109 -27.02 9.81 -25.29
CA GLY A 109 -25.99 10.42 -26.15
C GLY A 109 -24.65 9.68 -26.19
N MET A 110 -24.41 8.68 -25.35
CA MET A 110 -23.15 7.93 -25.35
C MET A 110 -23.19 6.68 -26.24
N GLY A 111 -22.11 6.45 -26.99
CA GLY A 111 -21.79 5.15 -27.55
C GLY A 111 -21.18 4.22 -26.50
N ALA A 112 -21.05 2.94 -26.83
CA ALA A 112 -20.50 1.93 -25.93
C ALA A 112 -19.63 0.90 -26.64
N VAL A 113 -18.51 0.53 -26.03
CA VAL A 113 -17.62 -0.55 -26.48
C VAL A 113 -17.44 -1.56 -25.35
N VAL A 114 -17.67 -2.84 -25.64
CA VAL A 114 -17.51 -3.92 -24.66
C VAL A 114 -16.09 -4.50 -24.72
N PHE A 115 -15.44 -4.55 -23.57
CA PHE A 115 -14.20 -5.27 -23.33
C PHE A 115 -14.52 -6.48 -22.47
N GLU A 116 -14.53 -7.66 -23.11
CA GLU A 116 -14.68 -8.93 -22.41
C GLU A 116 -13.42 -9.22 -21.61
N GLY A 117 -13.58 -9.57 -20.34
CA GLY A 117 -12.48 -9.99 -19.49
C GLY A 117 -11.95 -11.35 -19.92
N ASP A 118 -10.63 -11.47 -19.99
CA ASP A 118 -9.95 -12.74 -20.21
C ASP A 118 -9.49 -13.34 -18.87
N ARG A 119 -9.50 -14.66 -18.74
CA ARG A 119 -8.97 -15.33 -17.55
C ARG A 119 -7.52 -15.71 -17.82
N PRO A 120 -6.53 -15.05 -17.21
CA PRO A 120 -5.15 -15.50 -17.37
C PRO A 120 -4.93 -16.82 -16.64
N ASP A 121 -4.11 -17.70 -17.24
CA ASP A 121 -3.70 -18.98 -16.64
C ASP A 121 -2.86 -18.77 -15.37
N THR A 122 -2.09 -17.68 -15.32
CA THR A 122 -1.18 -17.35 -14.23
C THR A 122 -1.43 -15.95 -13.70
N ALA A 123 -1.35 -15.79 -12.38
CA ALA A 123 -1.37 -14.46 -11.77
C ALA A 123 -0.01 -13.75 -11.92
N THR A 124 -0.05 -12.41 -11.85
CA THR A 124 1.12 -11.53 -11.79
C THR A 124 1.39 -11.14 -10.35
N TYR A 125 2.67 -10.97 -10.00
CA TYR A 125 3.08 -10.50 -8.68
C TYR A 125 3.01 -8.98 -8.56
N GLU A 126 2.34 -8.46 -7.54
CA GLU A 126 2.38 -7.04 -7.18
C GLU A 126 3.40 -6.79 -6.05
N PRO A 127 4.51 -6.09 -6.30
CA PRO A 127 5.61 -5.98 -5.32
C PRO A 127 5.35 -5.02 -4.15
N PHE A 128 4.54 -3.97 -4.35
CA PHE A 128 4.29 -2.95 -3.31
C PHE A 128 3.18 -3.35 -2.35
N THR A 129 2.23 -4.15 -2.83
CA THR A 129 1.25 -4.88 -2.03
C THR A 129 1.44 -6.36 -2.31
N PRO A 130 2.34 -7.06 -1.59
CA PRO A 130 2.73 -8.44 -1.93
C PRO A 130 1.52 -9.36 -2.12
N SER A 131 1.12 -9.56 -3.37
CA SER A 131 -0.11 -10.27 -3.73
C SER A 131 0.00 -10.87 -5.13
N ALA A 132 -0.93 -11.77 -5.43
CA ALA A 132 -1.07 -12.43 -6.72
C ALA A 132 -2.34 -11.91 -7.39
N ASN A 133 -2.19 -11.22 -8.52
CA ASN A 133 -3.29 -10.58 -9.24
C ASN A 133 -3.54 -11.27 -10.59
N TYR A 134 -4.78 -11.69 -10.82
CA TYR A 134 -5.25 -12.19 -12.11
C TYR A 134 -5.85 -11.02 -12.89
N HIS A 135 -5.07 -10.40 -13.77
CA HIS A 135 -5.51 -9.29 -14.61
C HIS A 135 -6.43 -9.78 -15.71
N THR A 136 -7.68 -9.31 -15.70
CA THR A 136 -8.71 -9.74 -16.64
C THR A 136 -8.87 -8.78 -17.81
N ILE A 137 -8.56 -7.50 -17.61
CA ILE A 137 -8.55 -6.48 -18.67
C ILE A 137 -7.32 -5.61 -18.50
N SER A 138 -6.70 -5.27 -19.63
CA SER A 138 -5.65 -4.26 -19.74
C SER A 138 -5.84 -3.51 -21.06
N VAL A 139 -6.29 -2.27 -20.97
CA VAL A 139 -6.58 -1.42 -22.14
C VAL A 139 -5.78 -0.14 -22.03
N GLU A 140 -5.15 0.22 -23.13
CA GLU A 140 -4.48 1.49 -23.29
C GLU A 140 -4.75 2.05 -24.68
N ARG A 141 -5.29 3.27 -24.76
CA ARG A 141 -5.56 3.97 -26.02
C ARG A 141 -5.37 5.46 -25.84
N THR A 142 -4.88 6.14 -26.87
CA THR A 142 -4.88 7.61 -26.91
C THR A 142 -6.28 8.10 -27.23
N VAL A 143 -6.73 9.11 -26.50
CA VAL A 143 -8.01 9.79 -26.74
C VAL A 143 -7.85 10.79 -27.87
N GLU A 144 -8.67 10.65 -28.92
CA GLU A 144 -8.72 11.57 -30.06
C GLU A 144 -9.53 12.83 -29.74
N GLU A 145 -10.68 12.64 -29.08
CA GLU A 145 -11.57 13.71 -28.63
C GLU A 145 -11.73 13.66 -27.11
N GLY A 146 -11.32 14.72 -26.44
CA GLY A 146 -11.47 14.92 -25.00
C GLY A 146 -12.94 15.00 -24.61
N GLY A 147 -13.23 14.57 -23.40
CA GLY A 147 -14.59 14.47 -22.91
C GLY A 147 -14.71 13.54 -21.72
N VAL A 148 -15.96 13.16 -21.46
CA VAL A 148 -16.33 12.27 -20.36
C VAL A 148 -16.36 10.84 -20.85
N TYR A 149 -15.62 9.98 -20.15
CA TYR A 149 -15.64 8.54 -20.33
C TYR A 149 -16.23 7.89 -19.08
N LEU A 150 -17.14 6.93 -19.28
CA LEU A 150 -17.68 6.10 -18.22
C LEU A 150 -17.22 4.66 -18.40
N LEU A 151 -16.68 4.07 -17.34
CA LEU A 151 -16.38 2.64 -17.26
C LEU A 151 -17.47 1.98 -16.43
N ALA A 152 -18.15 1.00 -17.00
CA ALA A 152 -19.09 0.13 -16.30
C ALA A 152 -18.46 -1.25 -16.13
N VAL A 153 -18.03 -1.57 -14.92
CA VAL A 153 -17.41 -2.85 -14.56
C VAL A 153 -18.50 -3.80 -14.11
N TYR A 154 -18.56 -4.99 -14.72
CA TYR A 154 -19.59 -5.98 -14.46
C TYR A 154 -19.01 -7.40 -14.49
N ALA A 155 -19.75 -8.35 -13.94
CA ALA A 155 -19.38 -9.77 -13.98
C ALA A 155 -20.34 -10.56 -14.88
N PRO A 156 -19.84 -11.23 -15.93
CA PRO A 156 -20.64 -12.13 -16.75
C PRO A 156 -21.25 -13.27 -15.92
N ARG A 157 -22.32 -13.89 -16.45
CA ARG A 157 -23.02 -15.06 -15.86
C ARG A 157 -23.51 -14.85 -14.42
N ASN A 158 -23.77 -13.60 -14.02
CA ASN A 158 -24.28 -13.26 -12.70
C ASN A 158 -23.34 -13.69 -11.55
N ALA A 159 -22.02 -13.73 -11.82
CA ALA A 159 -21.02 -14.05 -10.83
C ALA A 159 -20.81 -12.88 -9.84
N SER A 160 -20.21 -13.17 -8.69
CA SER A 160 -19.92 -12.19 -7.64
C SER A 160 -18.51 -12.39 -7.10
N GLY A 161 -17.84 -11.31 -6.73
CA GLY A 161 -16.48 -11.40 -6.22
C GLY A 161 -15.77 -10.05 -6.06
N PRO A 162 -14.59 -10.05 -5.40
CA PRO A 162 -13.73 -8.88 -5.31
C PRO A 162 -13.13 -8.54 -6.69
N VAL A 163 -13.21 -7.26 -7.09
CA VAL A 163 -12.63 -6.74 -8.33
C VAL A 163 -11.77 -5.51 -8.05
N GLY A 164 -10.53 -5.56 -8.52
CA GLY A 164 -9.64 -4.41 -8.57
C GLY A 164 -9.81 -3.70 -9.91
N VAL A 165 -9.88 -2.38 -9.90
CA VAL A 165 -10.01 -1.56 -11.12
C VAL A 165 -8.84 -0.59 -11.16
N THR A 166 -7.96 -0.73 -12.15
CA THR A 166 -6.85 0.19 -12.36
C THR A 166 -7.21 1.25 -13.37
N ILE A 167 -6.81 2.50 -13.12
CA ILE A 167 -7.06 3.65 -14.00
C ILE A 167 -5.83 4.54 -13.98
N GLY A 168 -5.45 5.06 -15.16
CA GLY A 168 -4.32 5.98 -15.30
C GLY A 168 -2.96 5.29 -15.34
N TYR A 169 -1.90 6.10 -15.41
CA TYR A 169 -0.54 5.68 -15.73
C TYR A 169 0.56 6.56 -15.11
N GLU A 170 0.23 7.69 -14.49
CA GLU A 170 1.17 8.59 -13.83
C GLU A 170 1.24 8.26 -12.34
N GLU A 171 2.39 7.76 -11.90
CA GLU A 171 2.58 7.28 -10.53
C GLU A 171 3.02 8.43 -9.64
N GLU A 172 2.04 9.13 -9.08
CA GLU A 172 2.21 10.26 -8.18
C GLU A 172 1.42 10.03 -6.89
N PHE A 173 2.00 10.39 -5.75
CA PHE A 173 1.32 10.40 -4.46
C PHE A 173 1.35 11.79 -3.86
N SER A 174 0.19 12.27 -3.42
CA SER A 174 0.16 13.37 -2.45
C SER A 174 0.71 12.91 -1.10
N PRO A 175 1.16 13.83 -0.24
CA PRO A 175 1.63 13.48 1.10
C PRO A 175 0.57 12.73 1.92
N ALA A 176 -0.71 13.08 1.79
CA ALA A 176 -1.78 12.43 2.53
C ALA A 176 -1.97 10.97 2.07
N GLU A 177 -2.04 10.73 0.76
CA GLU A 177 -2.15 9.38 0.18
C GLU A 177 -0.95 8.53 0.55
N TYR A 178 0.25 9.10 0.49
CA TYR A 178 1.47 8.39 0.86
C TYR A 178 1.45 7.92 2.33
N LEU A 179 0.94 8.74 3.24
CA LEU A 179 0.87 8.42 4.66
C LEU A 179 -0.22 7.40 5.01
N THR A 180 -1.25 7.24 4.16
CA THR A 180 -2.32 6.25 4.38
C THR A 180 -1.99 4.87 3.82
N VAL A 181 -1.05 4.75 2.88
CA VAL A 181 -0.66 3.48 2.25
C VAL A 181 -0.59 2.29 3.24
N PRO A 182 0.15 2.34 4.37
CA PRO A 182 0.23 1.17 5.25
C PRO A 182 -1.12 0.75 5.87
N PHE A 183 -2.08 1.67 6.02
CA PHE A 183 -3.44 1.33 6.43
C PHE A 183 -4.25 0.76 5.27
N ASP A 184 -4.05 1.29 4.07
CA ASP A 184 -4.70 0.80 2.87
C ASP A 184 -4.23 -0.63 2.52
N LEU A 185 -2.94 -0.96 2.71
CA LEU A 185 -2.43 -2.34 2.54
C LEU A 185 -3.17 -3.36 3.41
N VAL A 186 -3.49 -3.00 4.67
CA VAL A 186 -4.30 -3.86 5.55
C VAL A 186 -5.69 -4.09 4.94
N ARG A 187 -6.32 -3.03 4.41
CA ARG A 187 -7.63 -3.10 3.78
C ARG A 187 -7.59 -3.91 2.48
N VAL A 188 -6.51 -3.81 1.69
CA VAL A 188 -6.31 -4.61 0.48
C VAL A 188 -6.26 -6.09 0.84
N HIS A 189 -5.43 -6.51 1.79
CA HIS A 189 -5.37 -7.94 2.16
C HIS A 189 -6.68 -8.47 2.75
N LEU A 190 -7.44 -7.65 3.47
CA LEU A 190 -8.80 -8.03 3.90
C LEU A 190 -9.77 -8.12 2.71
N TRP A 191 -9.64 -7.22 1.74
CA TRP A 191 -10.42 -7.24 0.49
C TRP A 191 -10.11 -8.47 -0.37
N GLU A 192 -8.85 -8.93 -0.38
CA GLU A 192 -8.41 -10.20 -0.99
C GLU A 192 -9.07 -11.43 -0.34
N GLY A 193 -9.72 -11.26 0.82
CA GLY A 193 -10.39 -12.32 1.56
C GLY A 193 -9.51 -12.98 2.63
N GLN A 194 -8.35 -12.40 2.95
CA GLN A 194 -7.49 -12.94 4.00
C GLN A 194 -8.13 -12.80 5.38
N HIS A 195 -7.89 -13.78 6.24
CA HIS A 195 -8.38 -13.75 7.61
C HIS A 195 -7.68 -12.63 8.42
N PRO A 196 -8.40 -11.86 9.26
CA PRO A 196 -7.81 -10.74 10.02
C PRO A 196 -6.59 -11.10 10.86
N LEU A 197 -6.50 -12.33 11.38
CA LEU A 197 -5.32 -12.81 12.12
C LEU A 197 -4.09 -13.02 11.24
N VAL A 198 -4.25 -13.32 9.94
CA VAL A 198 -3.12 -13.41 9.00
C VAL A 198 -2.61 -12.01 8.69
N VAL A 199 -3.52 -11.06 8.49
CA VAL A 199 -3.18 -9.67 8.20
C VAL A 199 -2.58 -8.97 9.42
N ALA A 200 -3.24 -9.04 10.59
CA ALA A 200 -2.82 -8.32 11.80
C ALA A 200 -1.84 -9.10 12.70
N GLY A 201 -1.81 -10.43 12.58
CA GLY A 201 -1.00 -11.32 13.41
C GLY A 201 0.49 -10.98 13.49
N PRO A 202 1.16 -10.63 12.38
CA PRO A 202 2.56 -10.21 12.39
C PRO A 202 2.84 -9.08 13.38
N TRP A 203 2.04 -8.01 13.38
CA TRP A 203 2.18 -6.92 14.34
C TRP A 203 1.82 -7.36 15.76
N LEU A 204 0.80 -8.19 15.95
CA LEU A 204 0.46 -8.72 17.28
C LEU A 204 1.61 -9.52 17.87
N VAL A 205 2.26 -10.38 17.08
CA VAL A 205 3.40 -11.19 17.50
C VAL A 205 4.59 -10.31 17.87
N THR A 206 4.92 -9.30 17.06
CA THR A 206 6.06 -8.43 17.38
C THR A 206 5.77 -7.51 18.57
N LEU A 207 4.52 -7.03 18.73
CA LEU A 207 4.11 -6.24 19.90
C LEU A 207 4.17 -7.06 21.19
N VAL A 208 3.62 -8.28 21.18
CA VAL A 208 3.69 -9.19 22.33
C VAL A 208 5.13 -9.57 22.64
N GLY A 209 5.92 -9.92 21.62
CA GLY A 209 7.35 -10.21 21.77
C GLY A 209 8.11 -9.01 22.35
N GLY A 210 7.81 -7.81 21.89
CA GLY A 210 8.34 -6.55 22.42
C GLY A 210 7.99 -6.33 23.89
N ALA A 211 6.73 -6.57 24.27
CA ALA A 211 6.27 -6.45 25.65
C ALA A 211 6.93 -7.49 26.57
N VAL A 212 7.11 -8.72 26.10
CA VAL A 212 7.83 -9.77 26.83
C VAL A 212 9.30 -9.40 27.02
N LEU A 213 9.97 -8.94 25.96
CA LEU A 213 11.36 -8.47 26.03
C LEU A 213 11.52 -7.29 26.99
N LEU A 214 10.60 -6.33 26.92
CA LEU A 214 10.54 -5.21 27.84
C LEU A 214 10.39 -5.70 29.29
N ARG A 215 9.46 -6.62 29.55
CA ARG A 215 9.25 -7.17 30.90
C ARG A 215 10.46 -7.93 31.42
N ALA A 216 11.18 -8.64 30.56
CA ALA A 216 12.35 -9.43 30.93
C ALA A 216 13.60 -8.57 31.16
N ARG A 217 13.72 -7.43 30.47
CA ARG A 217 14.92 -6.56 30.51
C ARG A 217 14.76 -5.29 31.33
N ARG A 218 13.52 -4.92 31.70
CA ARG A 218 13.28 -3.78 32.57
C ARG A 218 13.93 -4.01 33.94
N HIS A 219 14.55 -2.96 34.46
CA HIS A 219 15.00 -2.89 35.84
C HIS A 219 14.79 -1.46 36.36
N ASP A 220 14.71 -1.30 37.69
CA ASP A 220 14.29 -0.04 38.32
C ASP A 220 15.25 1.15 38.07
N GLY A 221 16.45 0.88 37.55
CA GLY A 221 17.47 1.86 37.20
C GLY A 221 17.35 2.46 35.78
N TRP A 222 16.33 2.12 35.00
CA TRP A 222 16.18 2.65 33.64
C TRP A 222 15.99 4.16 33.61
N THR A 223 16.96 4.85 33.02
CA THR A 223 16.82 6.26 32.69
C THR A 223 15.86 6.45 31.51
N ARG A 224 15.06 7.52 31.56
CA ARG A 224 14.18 7.99 30.46
C ARG A 224 13.10 6.95 30.03
N PRO A 225 12.27 6.45 30.95
CA PRO A 225 11.34 5.35 30.68
C PRO A 225 10.34 5.67 29.56
N VAL A 226 9.84 6.90 29.48
CA VAL A 226 8.89 7.32 28.43
C VAL A 226 9.48 7.16 27.03
N ILE A 227 10.72 7.61 26.82
CA ILE A 227 11.38 7.47 25.51
C ILE A 227 11.70 6.01 25.21
N ARG A 228 12.15 5.24 26.22
CA ARG A 228 12.40 3.81 26.04
C ARG A 228 11.14 3.07 25.61
N TYR A 229 10.00 3.31 26.28
CA TYR A 229 8.74 2.69 25.91
C TYR A 229 8.27 3.12 24.51
N GLY A 230 8.39 4.40 24.18
CA GLY A 230 8.09 4.90 22.84
C GLY A 230 8.94 4.23 21.76
N LEU A 231 10.26 4.17 21.95
CA LEU A 231 11.19 3.55 21.00
C LEU A 231 11.00 2.02 20.90
N ILE A 232 10.68 1.33 22.00
CA ILE A 232 10.35 -0.10 21.95
C ILE A 232 9.04 -0.33 21.18
N GLY A 233 8.01 0.49 21.43
CA GLY A 233 6.75 0.44 20.67
C GLY A 233 6.96 0.72 19.18
N ALA A 234 7.70 1.77 18.84
CA ALA A 234 8.04 2.09 17.46
C ALA A 234 8.86 0.98 16.79
N GLY A 235 9.88 0.46 17.46
CA GLY A 235 10.74 -0.61 16.94
C GLY A 235 9.98 -1.91 16.69
N THR A 236 9.01 -2.26 17.55
CA THR A 236 8.17 -3.45 17.39
C THR A 236 7.10 -3.29 16.30
N LEU A 237 6.53 -2.10 16.14
CA LEU A 237 5.63 -1.79 15.01
C LEU A 237 6.37 -1.85 13.68
N VAL A 238 7.54 -1.23 13.59
CA VAL A 238 8.39 -1.27 12.39
C VAL A 238 8.79 -2.71 12.06
N LEU A 239 9.27 -3.47 13.05
CA LEU A 239 9.60 -4.88 12.85
C LEU A 239 8.37 -5.69 12.42
N GLY A 240 7.21 -5.39 13.00
CA GLY A 240 5.92 -6.02 12.65
C GLY A 240 5.56 -5.81 11.18
N THR A 241 5.81 -4.62 10.62
CA THR A 241 5.62 -4.41 9.18
C THR A 241 6.54 -5.29 8.36
N GLY A 242 7.82 -5.40 8.70
CA GLY A 242 8.76 -6.30 8.00
C GLY A 242 8.33 -7.77 8.05
N VAL A 243 7.85 -8.24 9.21
CA VAL A 243 7.30 -9.60 9.36
C VAL A 243 6.01 -9.77 8.56
N SER A 244 5.14 -8.75 8.54
CA SER A 244 3.91 -8.77 7.75
C SER A 244 4.21 -8.89 6.26
N THR A 245 5.08 -8.02 5.73
CA THR A 245 5.52 -8.05 4.34
C THR A 245 6.13 -9.41 3.96
N LEU A 246 6.91 -10.02 4.86
CA LEU A 246 7.46 -11.36 4.66
C LEU A 246 6.37 -12.44 4.58
N VAL A 247 5.37 -12.39 5.47
CA VAL A 247 4.23 -13.32 5.44
C VAL A 247 3.44 -13.16 4.14
N GLN A 248 3.13 -11.93 3.74
CA GLN A 248 2.37 -11.64 2.52
C GLN A 248 3.13 -12.07 1.26
N MET A 249 4.44 -11.78 1.19
CA MET A 249 5.31 -12.30 0.13
C MET A 249 5.33 -13.83 0.10
N GLY A 250 5.35 -14.49 1.26
CA GLY A 250 5.28 -15.95 1.38
C GLY A 250 3.95 -16.54 0.87
N ILE A 251 2.82 -15.89 1.16
CA ILE A 251 1.51 -16.26 0.64
C ILE A 251 1.50 -16.14 -0.89
N ALA A 252 1.92 -14.99 -1.43
CA ALA A 252 1.99 -14.79 -2.88
C ALA A 252 2.95 -15.80 -3.54
N LEU A 253 4.13 -16.04 -2.96
CA LEU A 253 5.10 -17.04 -3.42
C LEU A 253 4.50 -18.44 -3.50
N SER A 254 3.67 -18.82 -2.53
CA SER A 254 2.99 -20.12 -2.54
C SER A 254 1.99 -20.28 -3.69
N SER A 255 1.46 -19.17 -4.21
CA SER A 255 0.44 -19.14 -5.26
C SER A 255 1.03 -19.08 -6.67
N ILE A 256 2.10 -18.31 -6.88
CA ILE A 256 2.64 -18.03 -8.23
C ILE A 256 4.11 -18.41 -8.43
N GLY A 257 4.81 -18.86 -7.39
CA GLY A 257 6.25 -19.13 -7.46
C GLY A 257 7.12 -17.86 -7.47
N PRO A 258 8.45 -18.01 -7.55
CA PRO A 258 9.38 -16.89 -7.41
C PRO A 258 9.35 -15.95 -8.62
N THR A 259 9.32 -14.64 -8.38
CA THR A 259 9.36 -13.61 -9.43
C THR A 259 10.41 -12.53 -9.12
N ALA A 260 10.87 -11.81 -10.14
CA ALA A 260 11.83 -10.71 -9.95
C ALA A 260 11.26 -9.58 -9.06
N GLY A 261 9.95 -9.35 -9.09
CA GLY A 261 9.29 -8.35 -8.24
C GLY A 261 9.47 -8.62 -6.75
N MET A 262 9.66 -9.88 -6.33
CA MET A 262 9.93 -10.21 -4.92
C MET A 262 11.26 -9.63 -4.41
N LEU A 263 12.21 -9.30 -5.29
CA LEU A 263 13.44 -8.60 -4.91
C LEU A 263 13.14 -7.16 -4.47
N VAL A 264 12.14 -6.51 -5.06
CA VAL A 264 11.66 -5.19 -4.62
C VAL A 264 11.05 -5.33 -3.23
N THR A 265 10.13 -6.29 -3.05
CA THR A 265 9.50 -6.57 -1.75
C THR A 265 10.52 -6.92 -0.66
N ALA A 266 11.61 -7.61 -1.01
CA ALA A 266 12.68 -7.93 -0.07
C ALA A 266 13.31 -6.66 0.56
N VAL A 267 13.32 -5.52 -0.12
CA VAL A 267 13.77 -4.24 0.44
C VAL A 267 12.80 -3.76 1.53
N PHE A 268 11.49 -3.87 1.29
CA PHE A 268 10.42 -3.57 2.25
C PHE A 268 10.38 -4.55 3.43
N ILE A 269 11.11 -5.67 3.36
CA ILE A 269 11.33 -6.58 4.49
C ILE A 269 12.63 -6.21 5.23
N ALA A 270 13.71 -5.99 4.48
CA ALA A 270 15.04 -5.77 5.03
C ALA A 270 15.15 -4.44 5.79
N VAL A 271 14.63 -3.34 5.23
CA VAL A 271 14.70 -2.01 5.86
C VAL A 271 13.99 -2.01 7.22
N PRO A 272 12.73 -2.50 7.34
CA PRO A 272 12.06 -2.54 8.64
C PRO A 272 12.70 -3.54 9.61
N ALA A 273 13.17 -4.69 9.13
CA ALA A 273 13.87 -5.66 9.99
C ALA A 273 15.14 -5.06 10.61
N VAL A 274 15.96 -4.38 9.80
CA VAL A 274 17.20 -3.73 10.26
C VAL A 274 16.88 -2.56 11.18
N CYS A 275 15.97 -1.65 10.79
CA CYS A 275 15.63 -0.48 11.59
C CYS A 275 14.97 -0.87 12.91
N GLY A 276 13.91 -1.68 12.86
CA GLY A 276 13.19 -2.15 14.05
C GLY A 276 14.10 -2.95 14.99
N GLY A 277 14.88 -3.88 14.45
CA GLY A 277 15.84 -4.68 15.23
C GLY A 277 16.94 -3.82 15.87
N TRP A 278 17.48 -2.84 15.14
CA TRP A 278 18.47 -1.90 15.68
C TRP A 278 17.89 -1.06 16.81
N VAL A 279 16.69 -0.47 16.62
CA VAL A 279 16.03 0.35 17.65
C VAL A 279 15.77 -0.48 18.91
N LEU A 280 15.26 -1.71 18.78
CA LEU A 280 15.01 -2.59 19.92
C LEU A 280 16.30 -2.96 20.64
N ARG A 281 17.33 -3.40 19.90
CA ARG A 281 18.63 -3.75 20.47
C ARG A 281 19.25 -2.56 21.20
N PHE A 282 19.18 -1.37 20.62
CA PHE A 282 19.74 -0.14 21.21
C PHE A 282 18.98 0.26 22.48
N THR A 283 17.65 0.26 22.45
CA THR A 283 16.81 0.78 23.54
C THR A 283 16.78 -0.15 24.76
N LEU A 284 16.93 -1.45 24.54
CA LEU A 284 16.98 -2.45 25.60
C LEU A 284 18.33 -2.57 26.30
N ARG A 285 19.36 -1.80 25.89
CA ARG A 285 20.64 -1.76 26.60
C ARG A 285 20.52 -1.02 27.93
N ASP A 286 21.32 -1.44 28.90
CA ASP A 286 21.39 -0.78 30.20
C ASP A 286 21.95 0.63 30.07
N ASP A 287 23.01 0.79 29.25
CA ASP A 287 23.73 2.03 28.96
C ASP A 287 23.08 2.92 27.88
N PHE A 288 21.75 2.96 27.82
CA PHE A 288 21.01 3.78 26.86
C PHE A 288 21.39 5.27 26.96
N VAL A 289 22.06 5.77 25.91
CA VAL A 289 22.43 7.19 25.77
C VAL A 289 21.96 7.75 24.43
N LEU A 290 21.17 8.83 24.50
CA LEU A 290 20.73 9.62 23.33
C LEU A 290 21.81 10.63 22.92
N GLY A 291 22.99 10.13 22.59
CA GLY A 291 24.09 10.93 22.04
C GLY A 291 23.84 11.35 20.60
N PHE A 292 24.71 12.21 20.08
CA PHE A 292 24.62 12.74 18.72
C PHE A 292 24.53 11.63 17.65
N ARG A 293 25.39 10.60 17.74
CA ARG A 293 25.39 9.46 16.79
C ARG A 293 24.08 8.67 16.82
N THR A 294 23.53 8.44 18.01
CA THR A 294 22.25 7.75 18.19
C THR A 294 21.11 8.55 17.57
N ARG A 295 21.09 9.87 17.78
CA ARG A 295 20.06 10.76 17.21
C ARG A 295 20.09 10.76 15.70
N ILE A 296 21.28 10.81 15.10
CA ILE A 296 21.43 10.63 13.64
C ILE A 296 20.88 9.27 13.22
N GLY A 297 21.23 8.20 13.93
CA GLY A 297 20.70 6.86 13.64
C GLY A 297 19.17 6.78 13.70
N LEU A 298 18.55 7.40 14.71
CA LEU A 298 17.10 7.48 14.86
C LEU A 298 16.45 8.32 13.74
N ALA A 299 17.08 9.42 13.33
CA ALA A 299 16.60 10.25 12.22
C ALA A 299 16.66 9.48 10.89
N VAL A 300 17.78 8.78 10.62
CA VAL A 300 17.94 7.94 9.43
C VAL A 300 16.94 6.78 9.44
N ALA A 301 16.79 6.09 10.57
CA ALA A 301 15.82 5.00 10.71
C ALA A 301 14.37 5.52 10.54
N GLY A 302 14.04 6.68 11.12
CA GLY A 302 12.74 7.32 10.95
C GLY A 302 12.46 7.66 9.49
N ALA A 303 13.41 8.25 8.77
CA ALA A 303 13.26 8.54 7.35
C ALA A 303 13.13 7.25 6.50
N ALA A 304 13.99 6.26 6.73
CA ALA A 304 13.97 5.01 5.98
C ALA A 304 12.67 4.21 6.21
N THR A 305 12.17 4.18 7.44
CA THR A 305 10.91 3.51 7.79
C THR A 305 9.70 4.27 7.25
N LEU A 306 9.74 5.61 7.21
CA LEU A 306 8.70 6.40 6.54
C LEU A 306 8.62 6.06 5.06
N VAL A 307 9.76 5.97 4.37
CA VAL A 307 9.77 5.66 2.93
C VAL A 307 9.27 4.24 2.63
N THR A 308 9.53 3.30 3.53
CA THR A 308 9.11 1.90 3.36
C THR A 308 7.76 1.61 4.00
N TRP A 309 6.98 2.65 4.35
CA TRP A 309 5.68 2.54 5.01
C TRP A 309 5.68 1.68 6.29
N ALA A 310 6.82 1.61 6.96
CA ALA A 310 7.06 0.68 8.06
C ALA A 310 6.72 1.27 9.41
N GLY A 311 5.96 0.51 10.21
CA GLY A 311 5.46 0.96 11.51
C GLY A 311 4.30 1.95 11.39
N PHE A 312 3.59 1.94 10.25
CA PHE A 312 2.58 2.95 9.91
C PHE A 312 3.19 4.35 9.99
N ILE A 313 2.38 5.39 10.22
CA ILE A 313 2.90 6.73 10.50
C ILE A 313 3.51 6.86 11.92
N VAL A 314 3.07 6.01 12.85
CA VAL A 314 3.41 6.11 14.28
C VAL A 314 4.87 5.78 14.54
N GLY A 315 5.38 4.67 13.99
CA GLY A 315 6.76 4.25 14.16
C GLY A 315 7.76 5.32 13.72
N PRO A 316 7.75 5.74 12.43
CA PRO A 316 8.62 6.78 11.91
C PRO A 316 8.52 8.10 12.68
N ALA A 317 7.30 8.54 13.03
CA ALA A 317 7.10 9.76 13.80
C ALA A 317 7.78 9.70 15.17
N VAL A 318 7.62 8.59 15.91
CA VAL A 318 8.26 8.42 17.22
C VAL A 318 9.79 8.41 17.08
N LEU A 319 10.35 7.77 16.05
CA LEU A 319 11.80 7.77 15.80
C LEU A 319 12.34 9.17 15.50
N LEU A 320 11.67 9.92 14.63
CA LEU A 320 12.04 11.28 14.25
C LEU A 320 11.91 12.24 15.44
N LEU A 321 10.81 12.15 16.20
CA LEU A 321 10.63 12.96 17.40
C LEU A 321 11.72 12.67 18.43
N ALA A 322 12.02 11.39 18.71
CA ALA A 322 13.08 11.00 19.64
C ALA A 322 14.47 11.50 19.21
N ALA A 323 14.73 11.63 17.91
CA ALA A 323 15.96 12.23 17.39
C ALA A 323 16.05 13.74 17.71
N LEU A 324 14.92 14.44 17.73
CA LEU A 324 14.82 15.89 17.90
C LEU A 324 14.60 16.36 19.35
N VAL A 325 14.07 15.52 20.26
CA VAL A 325 13.74 15.96 21.63
C VAL A 325 14.99 16.52 22.34
N PRO A 326 14.98 17.77 22.82
CA PRO A 326 16.10 18.34 23.56
C PRO A 326 16.41 17.52 24.82
N THR A 327 17.69 17.22 25.08
CA THR A 327 18.13 16.48 26.29
C THR A 327 17.60 17.09 27.59
N ARG A 328 17.52 18.42 27.65
CA ARG A 328 17.01 19.20 28.79
C ARG A 328 15.52 18.98 29.13
N TRP A 329 14.71 18.44 28.22
CA TRP A 329 13.27 18.20 28.46
C TRP A 329 13.00 16.79 28.96
N ILE A 330 14.06 15.99 29.12
CA ILE A 330 14.00 14.58 29.49
C ILE A 330 14.77 14.34 30.80
N GLU A 331 15.57 15.30 31.25
CA GLU A 331 16.17 15.29 32.58
C GLU A 331 15.16 15.80 33.61
N PRO A 332 14.97 15.10 34.74
CA PRO A 332 14.46 15.77 35.93
C PRO A 332 15.39 16.94 36.22
N SER A 333 14.84 18.11 36.55
CA SER A 333 15.65 19.21 37.08
C SER A 333 16.54 18.66 38.17
N ARG A 334 17.87 18.70 37.98
CA ARG A 334 18.78 18.53 39.09
C ARG A 334 18.50 19.71 40.02
N ASP A 335 17.77 19.42 41.08
CA ASP A 335 17.69 20.34 42.21
C ASP A 335 19.13 20.52 42.70
N PRO A 336 19.67 21.75 42.80
CA PRO A 336 21.06 21.96 43.19
C PRO A 336 21.34 21.62 44.66
N GLU A 337 20.32 21.25 45.44
CA GLU A 337 20.40 21.09 46.90
C GLU A 337 19.96 19.71 47.43
N ARG A 338 20.21 18.61 46.69
CA ARG A 338 20.20 17.26 47.25
C ARG A 338 21.35 16.40 46.75
#